data_AF-B3JHN0-F1
#
_entry.id   AF-B3JHN0-F1
#
_cell.length_a   1.000
_cell.length_b   1.000
_cell.length_c   1.000
_cell.angle_alpha   90.00
_cell.angle_beta   90.00
_cell.angle_gamma   90.00
#
_symmetry.space_group_name_H-M   'P 1'
#
loop_
_entity.id
_entity.type
_entity.pdbx_description
1 polymer ?
#
loop_
_entity_poly.entity_id
_entity_poly.type
_entity_poly.pdbx_seq_one_letter_code
_entity_poly.pdbx_strand_id
1 'polypeptide(L)'
;MVQPLSTIMMVQDMFKSGRLDTRPEIKNKYMSIAKRATEHLFTLINKIVTISKLENYKLEMNRTEVEPTPIIEKLTEKFKSNVQKPVNFIISLQTKTAYADNDYLGKVISNLIDNAIKYSKESVEINITSEESECYTILKVCDNGLGISEADQKVILQKYERATAAKRSCKNGASGFGLGLNFVDQVIKAHEG
;
A
#
# COMPACT_ATOMS: atom_id res chain seq x y z
N MET A 1 -7.51 -10.17 -11.21
CA MET A 1 -6.41 -10.88 -11.88
C MET A 1 -6.25 -10.51 -13.36
N VAL A 2 -7.31 -10.16 -14.10
CA VAL A 2 -7.24 -10.06 -15.58
C VAL A 2 -6.52 -8.81 -16.10
N GLN A 3 -6.61 -7.66 -15.42
CA GLN A 3 -6.24 -6.36 -16.01
C GLN A 3 -4.73 -6.18 -16.33
N PRO A 4 -3.78 -6.50 -15.41
CA PRO A 4 -2.34 -6.35 -15.70
C PRO A 4 -1.82 -7.41 -16.67
N LEU A 5 -2.30 -8.65 -16.53
CA LEU A 5 -1.92 -9.76 -17.40
C LEU A 5 -2.39 -9.55 -18.83
N SER A 6 -3.65 -9.12 -19.01
CA SER A 6 -4.17 -8.76 -20.34
C SER A 6 -3.40 -7.60 -20.97
N THR A 7 -2.91 -6.65 -20.17
CA THR A 7 -2.08 -5.55 -20.68
C THR A 7 -0.73 -6.06 -21.19
N ILE A 8 -0.08 -6.96 -20.46
CA ILE A 8 1.17 -7.59 -20.88
C ILE A 8 0.96 -8.43 -22.15
N MET A 9 -0.10 -9.24 -22.19
CA MET A 9 -0.45 -10.05 -23.37
C MET A 9 -0.74 -9.17 -24.59
N MET A 10 -1.51 -8.10 -24.42
CA MET A 10 -1.80 -7.14 -25.50
C MET A 10 -0.54 -6.48 -26.06
N VAL A 11 0.39 -6.06 -25.18
CA VAL A 11 1.67 -5.51 -25.62
C VAL A 11 2.48 -6.57 -26.36
N GLN A 12 2.51 -7.80 -25.88
CA GLN A 12 3.22 -8.89 -26.54
C GLN A 12 2.65 -9.20 -27.94
N ASP A 13 1.32 -9.20 -28.10
CA ASP A 13 0.65 -9.41 -29.38
C ASP A 13 0.88 -8.24 -30.36
N MET A 14 0.90 -7.00 -29.85
CA MET A 14 1.24 -5.82 -30.65
C MET A 14 2.69 -5.87 -31.17
N PHE A 15 3.63 -6.40 -30.39
CA PHE A 15 5.01 -6.62 -30.85
C PHE A 15 5.10 -7.78 -31.84
N LYS A 16 4.43 -8.91 -31.58
CA LYS A 16 4.42 -10.08 -32.49
C LYS A 16 3.81 -9.77 -33.86
N SER A 17 2.81 -8.90 -33.92
CA SER A 17 2.14 -8.53 -35.17
C SER A 17 2.95 -7.60 -36.08
N GLY A 18 4.16 -7.16 -35.66
CA GLY A 18 5.01 -6.24 -36.43
C GLY A 18 4.44 -4.82 -36.58
N ARG A 19 3.26 -4.54 -36.01
CA ARG A 19 2.53 -3.27 -36.15
C ARG A 19 3.27 -2.07 -35.56
N LEU A 20 4.30 -2.30 -34.75
CA LEU A 20 5.07 -1.28 -34.05
C LEU A 20 6.51 -1.13 -34.56
N ASP A 21 6.93 -1.93 -35.55
CA ASP A 21 8.34 -1.95 -36.01
C ASP A 21 8.76 -0.64 -36.69
N THR A 22 7.83 0.10 -37.28
CA THR A 22 8.07 1.40 -37.91
C THR A 22 7.88 2.58 -36.94
N ARG A 23 7.56 2.33 -35.66
CA ARG A 23 7.20 3.38 -34.69
C ARG A 23 7.92 3.17 -33.34
N PRO A 24 9.22 3.48 -33.25
CA PRO A 24 10.04 3.21 -32.07
C PRO A 24 9.56 3.92 -30.79
N GLU A 25 9.00 5.13 -30.91
CA GLU A 25 8.46 5.86 -29.75
C GLU A 25 7.24 5.16 -29.14
N ILE A 26 6.34 4.66 -29.98
CA ILE A 26 5.15 3.92 -29.56
C ILE A 26 5.56 2.58 -28.94
N LYS A 27 6.56 1.92 -29.52
CA LYS A 27 7.17 0.68 -29.00
C LYS A 27 7.71 0.88 -27.57
N ASN A 28 8.47 1.95 -27.34
CA ASN A 28 9.01 2.29 -26.02
C ASN A 28 7.91 2.62 -25.01
N LYS A 29 6.87 3.33 -25.42
CA LYS A 29 5.70 3.62 -24.57
C LYS A 29 5.00 2.35 -24.11
N TYR A 30 4.71 1.41 -25.03
CA TYR A 30 4.07 0.14 -24.67
C TYR A 30 4.97 -0.76 -23.83
N MET A 31 6.28 -0.77 -24.08
CA MET A 31 7.25 -1.47 -23.23
C MET A 31 7.25 -0.91 -21.80
N SER A 32 7.19 0.42 -21.65
CA SER A 32 7.05 1.07 -20.34
C SER A 32 5.75 0.65 -19.63
N ILE A 33 4.63 0.59 -20.37
CA ILE A 33 3.34 0.14 -19.82
C ILE A 33 3.42 -1.32 -19.36
N ALA A 34 4.00 -2.22 -20.17
CA ALA A 34 4.19 -3.62 -19.80
C ALA A 34 5.11 -3.75 -18.57
N LYS A 35 6.21 -3.01 -18.51
CA LYS A 35 7.11 -2.99 -17.34
C LYS A 35 6.37 -2.60 -16.07
N ARG A 36 5.60 -1.51 -16.09
CA ARG A 36 4.78 -1.08 -14.96
C ARG A 36 3.74 -2.13 -14.56
N ALA A 37 3.11 -2.79 -15.53
CA ALA A 37 2.15 -3.87 -15.27
C ALA A 37 2.82 -5.08 -14.59
N THR A 38 4.03 -5.44 -15.02
CA THR A 38 4.82 -6.54 -14.42
C THR A 38 5.27 -6.20 -13.01
N GLU A 39 5.79 -4.99 -12.76
CA GLU A 39 6.18 -4.53 -11.42
C GLU A 39 4.98 -4.52 -10.45
N HIS A 40 3.81 -4.10 -10.95
CA HIS A 40 2.57 -4.14 -10.18
C HIS A 40 2.17 -5.58 -9.85
N LEU A 41 2.23 -6.50 -10.83
CA LEU A 41 1.93 -7.91 -10.61
C LEU A 41 2.89 -8.55 -9.60
N PHE A 42 4.18 -8.28 -9.70
CA PHE A 42 5.20 -8.75 -8.76
C PHE A 42 4.92 -8.27 -7.34
N THR A 43 4.54 -7.00 -7.18
CA THR A 43 4.15 -6.43 -5.88
C THR A 43 2.93 -7.15 -5.31
N LEU A 44 1.93 -7.45 -6.14
CA LEU A 44 0.73 -8.17 -5.72
C LEU A 44 1.03 -9.61 -5.29
N ILE A 45 1.84 -10.34 -6.06
CA ILE A 45 2.25 -11.71 -5.73
C ILE A 45 2.99 -11.73 -4.40
N ASN A 46 3.95 -10.82 -4.19
CA ASN A 46 4.67 -10.73 -2.92
C ASN A 46 3.72 -10.44 -1.76
N LYS A 47 2.76 -9.52 -1.92
CA LYS A 47 1.74 -9.26 -0.88
C LYS A 47 0.93 -10.52 -0.55
N ILE A 48 0.50 -11.28 -1.56
CA ILE A 48 -0.25 -12.54 -1.35
C ILE A 48 0.61 -13.57 -0.62
N VAL A 49 1.87 -13.76 -1.04
CA VAL A 49 2.80 -14.70 -0.40
C VAL A 49 3.04 -14.30 1.06
N THR A 50 3.26 -13.01 1.34
CA THR A 50 3.48 -12.54 2.70
C THR A 50 2.25 -12.74 3.57
N ILE A 51 1.06 -12.40 3.08
CA ILE A 51 -0.20 -12.65 3.79
C ILE A 51 -0.38 -14.14 4.06
N SER A 52 -0.12 -15.01 3.08
CA SER A 52 -0.23 -16.47 3.26
C SER A 52 0.77 -17.01 4.28
N LYS A 53 1.98 -16.44 4.38
CA LYS A 53 2.94 -16.80 5.42
C LYS A 53 2.50 -16.34 6.81
N LEU A 54 1.95 -15.13 6.91
CA LEU A 54 1.40 -14.57 8.15
C LEU A 54 0.24 -15.44 8.68
N GLU A 55 -0.71 -15.82 7.82
CA GLU A 55 -1.86 -16.64 8.22
C GLU A 55 -1.51 -18.05 8.69
N ASN A 56 -0.43 -18.62 8.14
CA ASN A 56 0.00 -19.96 8.50
C ASN A 56 0.96 -19.99 9.69
N TYR A 57 1.17 -18.86 10.39
CA TYR A 57 2.17 -18.71 11.46
C TYR A 57 3.59 -19.12 11.05
N LYS A 58 3.89 -19.09 9.75
CA LYS A 58 5.20 -19.48 9.19
C LYS A 58 6.15 -18.29 9.05
N LEU A 59 5.74 -17.15 9.56
CA LEU A 59 6.51 -15.93 9.48
C LEU A 59 7.22 -15.72 10.82
N GLU A 60 8.53 -15.95 10.84
CA GLU A 60 9.36 -15.53 11.96
C GLU A 60 9.47 -14.01 11.93
N MET A 61 8.84 -13.34 12.90
CA MET A 61 9.02 -11.91 13.10
C MET A 61 10.27 -11.66 13.93
N ASN A 62 11.16 -10.83 13.42
CA ASN A 62 12.34 -10.42 14.16
C ASN A 62 11.99 -9.17 14.98
N ARG A 63 11.24 -9.38 16.05
CA ARG A 63 10.78 -8.30 16.95
C ARG A 63 11.98 -7.80 17.77
N THR A 64 12.36 -6.56 17.54
CA THR A 64 13.44 -5.89 18.28
C THR A 64 12.96 -4.52 18.73
N GLU A 65 13.74 -3.88 19.60
CA GLU A 65 13.54 -2.47 19.87
C GLU A 65 13.93 -1.67 18.62
N VAL A 66 12.99 -0.91 18.05
CA VAL A 66 13.17 -0.14 16.82
C VAL A 66 12.78 1.31 17.04
N GLU A 67 13.47 2.23 16.38
CA GLU A 67 13.13 3.65 16.38
C GLU A 67 12.16 3.97 15.22
N PRO A 68 10.90 4.36 15.49
CA PRO A 68 9.94 4.64 14.42
C PRO A 68 10.26 5.90 13.60
N THR A 69 10.92 6.88 14.23
CA THR A 69 11.25 8.18 13.63
C THR A 69 11.99 8.07 12.29
N PRO A 70 13.16 7.42 12.19
CA PRO A 70 13.89 7.30 10.92
C PRO A 70 13.10 6.54 9.84
N ILE A 71 12.25 5.58 10.24
CA ILE A 71 11.39 4.83 9.33
C ILE A 71 10.34 5.77 8.72
N ILE A 72 9.67 6.53 9.57
CA ILE A 72 8.61 7.47 9.17
C ILE A 72 9.20 8.58 8.29
N GLU A 73 10.31 9.19 8.68
CA GLU A 73 10.98 10.25 7.91
C GLU A 73 11.33 9.77 6.50
N LYS A 74 12.00 8.62 6.38
CA LYS A 74 12.35 8.01 5.08
C LYS A 74 11.12 7.73 4.22
N LEU A 75 10.03 7.27 4.83
CA LEU A 75 8.78 7.02 4.11
C LEU A 75 8.14 8.34 3.66
N THR A 76 8.05 9.35 4.52
CA THR A 76 7.46 10.65 4.15
C THR A 76 8.23 11.33 3.02
N GLU A 77 9.56 11.31 3.03
CA GLU A 77 10.39 11.84 1.94
C GLU A 77 10.14 11.10 0.62
N LYS A 78 10.09 9.77 0.67
CA LYS A 78 9.78 8.92 -0.49
C LYS A 78 8.40 9.24 -1.06
N PHE A 79 7.39 9.42 -0.22
CA PHE A 79 6.04 9.72 -0.69
C PHE A 79 5.91 11.16 -1.21
N LYS A 80 6.53 12.16 -0.56
CA LYS A 80 6.60 13.53 -1.07
C LYS A 80 7.22 13.59 -2.47
N SER A 81 8.26 12.80 -2.73
CA SER A 81 8.96 12.80 -4.03
C SER A 81 8.20 12.07 -5.15
N ASN A 82 7.37 11.08 -4.81
CA ASN A 82 6.70 10.21 -5.79
C ASN A 82 5.30 10.68 -6.18
N VAL A 83 4.73 11.64 -5.45
CA VAL A 83 3.32 12.00 -5.56
C VAL A 83 3.20 13.38 -6.19
N GLN A 84 2.41 13.49 -7.26
CA GLN A 84 2.23 14.76 -7.98
C GLN A 84 1.28 15.74 -7.29
N LYS A 85 0.61 15.32 -6.21
CA LYS A 85 -0.31 16.17 -5.45
C LYS A 85 0.32 16.68 -4.15
N PRO A 86 -0.14 17.81 -3.61
CA PRO A 86 0.35 18.33 -2.33
C PRO A 86 0.06 17.35 -1.18
N VAL A 87 1.13 16.90 -0.51
CA VAL A 87 1.07 16.03 0.67
C VAL A 87 1.77 16.74 1.83
N ASN A 88 0.99 17.13 2.84
CA ASN A 88 1.51 17.66 4.11
C ASN A 88 1.64 16.53 5.12
N PHE A 89 2.79 16.42 5.77
CA PHE A 89 3.02 15.45 6.84
C PHE A 89 3.30 16.21 8.14
N ILE A 90 2.51 15.94 9.18
CA ILE A 90 2.74 16.45 10.52
C ILE A 90 3.14 15.26 11.39
N ILE A 91 4.37 15.28 11.89
CA ILE A 91 4.94 14.17 12.67
C ILE A 91 5.10 14.65 14.12
N SER A 92 4.47 13.95 15.06
CA SER A 92 4.59 14.22 16.49
C SER A 92 4.73 12.90 17.25
N LEU A 93 5.97 12.41 17.36
CA LEU A 93 6.27 11.14 18.01
C LEU A 93 6.72 11.41 19.44
N GLN A 94 5.95 10.93 20.42
CA GLN A 94 6.33 11.01 21.84
C GLN A 94 7.21 9.83 22.26
N THR A 95 7.10 8.71 21.56
CA THR A 95 7.84 7.48 21.86
C THR A 95 9.16 7.44 21.10
N LYS A 96 10.26 7.12 21.79
CA LYS A 96 11.58 6.96 21.14
C LYS A 96 11.72 5.61 20.44
N THR A 97 11.24 4.57 21.08
CA THR A 97 11.36 3.19 20.60
C THR A 97 10.01 2.48 20.63
N ALA A 98 9.91 1.40 19.85
CA ALA A 98 8.78 0.48 19.81
C ALA A 98 9.32 -0.94 19.68
N TYR A 99 8.65 -1.92 20.30
CA TYR A 99 9.04 -3.34 20.15
C TYR A 99 8.33 -3.94 18.93
N ALA A 100 9.01 -3.94 17.78
CA ALA A 100 8.44 -4.38 16.51
C ALA A 100 9.51 -4.90 15.55
N ASP A 101 9.07 -5.61 14.52
CA ASP A 101 9.89 -5.93 13.36
C ASP A 101 9.99 -4.69 12.45
N ASN A 102 11.22 -4.22 12.25
CA ASN A 102 11.53 -2.99 11.52
C ASN A 102 10.94 -2.98 10.09
N ASP A 103 11.07 -4.09 9.37
CA ASP A 103 10.64 -4.21 7.98
C ASP A 103 9.12 -4.23 7.88
N TYR A 104 8.47 -4.96 8.78
CA TYR A 104 7.00 -5.03 8.78
C TYR A 104 6.36 -3.74 9.27
N LEU A 105 6.94 -3.06 10.27
CA LEU A 105 6.49 -1.74 10.72
C LEU A 105 6.54 -0.74 9.58
N GLY A 106 7.66 -0.67 8.84
CA GLY A 106 7.77 0.19 7.66
C GLY A 106 6.74 -0.14 6.58
N LYS A 107 6.45 -1.42 6.34
CA LYS A 107 5.41 -1.85 5.38
C LYS A 107 4.00 -1.47 5.86
N VAL A 108 3.72 -1.55 7.16
CA VAL A 108 2.42 -1.13 7.73
C VAL A 108 2.22 0.36 7.49
N ILE A 109 3.16 1.18 7.94
CA ILE A 109 3.10 2.65 7.80
C ILE A 109 3.00 3.03 6.31
N SER A 110 3.78 2.38 5.44
CA SER A 110 3.71 2.62 4.00
C SER A 110 2.34 2.30 3.40
N ASN A 111 1.64 1.25 3.85
CA ASN A 111 0.29 0.96 3.36
C ASN A 111 -0.74 1.98 3.89
N LEU A 112 -0.59 2.45 5.13
CA LEU A 112 -1.47 3.48 5.69
C LEU A 112 -1.31 4.81 4.95
N ILE A 113 -0.06 5.26 4.72
CA ILE A 113 0.22 6.48 3.95
C ILE A 113 -0.28 6.36 2.51
N ASP A 114 -0.03 5.21 1.84
CA ASP A 114 -0.52 4.96 0.48
C ASP A 114 -2.05 5.01 0.41
N ASN A 115 -2.76 4.50 1.42
CA ASN A 115 -4.21 4.62 1.52
C ASN A 115 -4.65 6.08 1.72
N ALA A 116 -4.06 6.80 2.67
CA ALA A 116 -4.36 8.21 2.92
C ALA A 116 -4.22 9.04 1.64
N ILE A 117 -3.13 8.83 0.90
CA ILE A 117 -2.91 9.47 -0.41
C ILE A 117 -3.95 8.99 -1.43
N LYS A 118 -4.24 7.70 -1.56
CA LYS A 118 -5.21 7.22 -2.56
C LYS A 118 -6.63 7.71 -2.34
N TYR A 119 -7.03 7.91 -1.09
CA TYR A 119 -8.39 8.27 -0.70
C TYR A 119 -8.55 9.73 -0.26
N SER A 120 -7.55 10.57 -0.52
CA SER A 120 -7.67 12.03 -0.37
C SER A 120 -8.18 12.71 -1.63
N LYS A 121 -8.57 13.98 -1.48
CA LYS A 121 -8.98 14.87 -2.58
C LYS A 121 -7.74 15.48 -3.26
N GLU A 122 -7.78 16.78 -3.55
CA GLU A 122 -6.71 17.51 -4.26
C GLU A 122 -5.43 17.65 -3.44
N SER A 123 -5.55 17.85 -2.13
CA SER A 123 -4.46 17.81 -1.17
C SER A 123 -4.69 16.71 -0.14
N VAL A 124 -3.64 16.34 0.59
CA VAL A 124 -3.74 15.47 1.76
C VAL A 124 -2.89 16.02 2.88
N GLU A 125 -3.44 15.96 4.08
CA GLU A 125 -2.72 16.13 5.32
C GLU A 125 -2.72 14.79 6.04
N ILE A 126 -1.52 14.34 6.43
CA ILE A 126 -1.31 13.08 7.15
C ILE A 126 -0.60 13.40 8.46
N ASN A 127 -1.30 13.14 9.56
CA ASN A 127 -0.83 13.35 10.92
C ASN A 127 -0.38 12.01 11.49
N ILE A 128 0.91 11.87 11.77
CA ILE A 128 1.50 10.66 12.36
C ILE A 128 1.92 11.00 13.77
N THR A 129 1.24 10.40 14.75
CA THR A 129 1.55 10.60 16.16
C THR A 129 1.89 9.29 16.84
N SER A 130 2.70 9.35 17.89
CA SER A 130 2.90 8.21 18.78
C SER A 130 2.69 8.59 20.23
N GLU A 131 2.12 7.66 20.98
CA GLU A 131 1.84 7.76 22.42
C GLU A 131 2.31 6.47 23.09
N GLU A 132 2.86 6.60 24.29
CA GLU A 132 3.23 5.45 25.12
C GLU A 132 2.08 5.15 26.08
N SER A 133 1.69 3.88 26.15
CA SER A 133 0.77 3.34 27.16
C SER A 133 1.53 2.35 28.03
N GLU A 134 0.98 1.97 29.18
CA GLU A 134 1.65 1.11 30.17
C GLU A 134 2.17 -0.22 29.61
N CYS A 135 1.57 -0.73 28.53
CA CYS A 135 1.97 -1.99 27.90
C CYS A 135 2.22 -1.90 26.39
N TYR A 136 1.91 -0.77 25.74
CA TYR A 136 1.93 -0.67 24.28
C TYR A 136 2.41 0.69 23.79
N THR A 137 3.14 0.67 22.67
CA THR A 137 3.39 1.87 21.86
C THR A 137 2.24 2.04 20.85
N ILE A 138 1.49 3.13 20.96
CA ILE A 138 0.36 3.42 20.07
C ILE A 138 0.86 4.34 18.96
N LEU A 139 0.84 3.86 17.72
CA LEU A 139 1.12 4.67 16.53
C LEU A 139 -0.20 5.01 15.83
N LYS A 140 -0.49 6.30 15.68
CA LYS A 140 -1.71 6.80 15.03
C LYS A 140 -1.35 7.45 13.70
N VAL A 141 -2.08 7.11 12.65
CA VAL A 141 -1.99 7.74 11.33
C VAL A 141 -3.38 8.27 10.98
N CYS A 142 -3.52 9.59 10.98
CA CYS A 142 -4.77 10.28 10.68
C CYS A 142 -4.65 11.03 9.36
N ASP A 143 -5.69 10.98 8.52
CA ASP A 143 -5.74 11.73 7.27
C ASP A 143 -7.04 12.54 7.14
N ASN A 144 -7.00 13.57 6.29
CA ASN A 144 -8.15 14.43 5.98
C ASN A 144 -8.91 13.99 4.70
N GLY A 145 -8.87 12.70 4.38
CA GLY A 145 -9.46 12.15 3.16
C GLY A 145 -10.98 12.06 3.18
N LEU A 146 -11.52 11.23 2.28
CA LEU A 146 -12.96 11.06 2.09
C LEU A 146 -13.68 10.42 3.30
N GLY A 147 -12.93 9.86 4.25
CA GLY A 147 -13.46 9.07 5.35
C GLY A 147 -13.97 7.70 4.90
N ILE A 148 -14.41 6.89 5.87
CA ILE A 148 -14.94 5.54 5.67
C ILE A 148 -16.30 5.44 6.35
N SER A 149 -17.32 4.99 5.63
CA SER A 149 -18.67 4.80 6.20
C SER A 149 -18.67 3.73 7.30
N GLU A 150 -19.57 3.83 8.28
CA GLU A 150 -19.66 2.85 9.37
C GLU A 150 -19.89 1.41 8.88
N ALA A 151 -20.63 1.26 7.77
CA ALA A 151 -20.84 -0.04 7.15
C ALA A 151 -19.53 -0.62 6.58
N ASP A 152 -18.73 0.22 5.93
CA ASP A 152 -17.48 -0.20 5.32
C ASP A 152 -16.40 -0.48 6.39
N GLN A 153 -16.39 0.26 7.50
CA GLN A 153 -15.43 0.04 8.61
C GLN A 153 -15.42 -1.40 9.15
N LYS A 154 -16.54 -2.11 9.06
CA LYS A 154 -16.66 -3.52 9.50
C LYS A 154 -16.00 -4.51 8.54
N VAL A 155 -15.81 -4.11 7.29
CA VAL A 155 -15.36 -5.01 6.20
C VAL A 155 -14.04 -4.57 5.58
N ILE A 156 -13.55 -3.34 5.81
CA ILE A 156 -12.31 -2.81 5.21
C ILE A 156 -11.04 -3.65 5.51
N LEU A 157 -11.04 -4.41 6.61
CA LEU A 157 -9.93 -5.30 6.99
C LEU A 157 -10.00 -6.67 6.30
N GLN A 158 -11.13 -7.00 5.66
CA GLN A 158 -11.31 -8.25 4.96
C GLN A 158 -10.52 -8.28 3.65
N LYS A 159 -10.01 -9.46 3.31
CA LYS A 159 -9.32 -9.69 2.04
C LYS A 159 -10.25 -9.43 0.87
N TYR A 160 -9.73 -8.73 -0.13
CA TYR A 160 -10.40 -8.52 -1.42
C TYR A 160 -11.70 -7.70 -1.35
N GLU A 161 -11.98 -7.02 -0.23
CA GLU A 161 -13.21 -6.22 -0.04
C GLU A 161 -13.47 -5.31 -1.26
N ARG A 162 -12.45 -4.56 -1.70
CA ARG A 162 -12.53 -3.68 -2.88
C ARG A 162 -12.79 -4.40 -4.19
N ALA A 163 -12.29 -5.63 -4.38
CA ALA A 163 -12.56 -6.41 -5.59
C ALA A 163 -14.04 -6.85 -5.64
N THR A 164 -14.65 -7.09 -4.48
CA THR A 164 -16.09 -7.31 -4.33
C THR A 164 -16.91 -6.03 -4.47
N ALA A 165 -16.44 -4.90 -3.92
CA ALA A 165 -17.12 -3.60 -4.03
C ALA A 165 -17.04 -2.99 -5.44
N ALA A 166 -15.94 -3.17 -6.17
CA ALA A 166 -15.78 -2.73 -7.56
C ALA A 166 -16.77 -3.44 -8.51
N LYS A 167 -17.22 -4.66 -8.18
CA LYS A 167 -18.33 -5.33 -8.88
C LYS A 167 -19.70 -4.71 -8.59
N ARG A 168 -19.85 -3.95 -7.49
CA ARG A 168 -21.11 -3.34 -7.02
C ARG A 168 -21.21 -1.84 -7.27
N SER A 169 -20.10 -1.11 -7.42
CA SER A 169 -20.11 0.32 -7.69
C SER A 169 -18.83 0.79 -8.38
N CYS A 170 -18.97 1.16 -9.65
CA CYS A 170 -17.91 1.66 -10.51
C CYS A 170 -17.68 3.17 -10.32
N LYS A 171 -17.66 3.67 -9.07
CA LYS A 171 -17.75 5.13 -8.83
C LYS A 171 -16.45 5.85 -8.48
N ASN A 172 -15.46 5.21 -7.85
CA ASN A 172 -14.27 5.94 -7.40
C ASN A 172 -12.99 5.24 -7.88
N GLY A 173 -12.34 5.82 -8.89
CA GLY A 173 -11.18 5.31 -9.65
C GLY A 173 -9.85 5.11 -8.89
N ALA A 174 -9.89 4.87 -7.57
CA ALA A 174 -8.70 4.46 -6.82
C ALA A 174 -8.45 2.96 -7.04
N SER A 175 -7.45 2.64 -7.86
CA SER A 175 -7.02 1.27 -8.17
C SER A 175 -6.36 0.60 -6.96
N GLY A 176 -7.00 -0.44 -6.40
CA GLY A 176 -6.44 -1.22 -5.30
C GLY A 176 -7.18 -2.56 -5.12
N PHE A 177 -6.42 -3.63 -4.84
CA PHE A 177 -6.95 -5.00 -4.73
C PHE A 177 -7.65 -5.31 -3.39
N GLY A 178 -7.70 -4.36 -2.45
CA GLY A 178 -8.28 -4.60 -1.11
C GLY A 178 -7.42 -5.54 -0.24
N LEU A 179 -6.09 -5.50 -0.42
CA LEU A 179 -5.14 -6.31 0.36
C LEU A 179 -4.29 -5.48 1.33
N GLY A 180 -4.28 -4.15 1.19
CA GLY A 180 -3.41 -3.27 1.99
C GLY A 180 -3.76 -3.28 3.47
N LEU A 181 -5.03 -3.00 3.81
CA LEU A 181 -5.48 -2.98 5.21
C LEU A 181 -5.54 -4.38 5.84
N ASN A 182 -5.86 -5.41 5.05
CA ASN A 182 -5.75 -6.79 5.53
C ASN A 182 -4.32 -7.15 5.92
N PHE A 183 -3.33 -6.77 5.10
CA PHE A 183 -1.92 -6.96 5.44
C PHE A 183 -1.55 -6.24 6.74
N VAL A 184 -2.02 -5.00 6.93
CA VAL A 184 -1.80 -4.24 8.17
C VAL A 184 -2.36 -5.00 9.38
N ASP A 185 -3.63 -5.44 9.31
CA ASP A 185 -4.28 -6.23 10.36
C ASP A 185 -3.51 -7.52 10.70
N GLN A 186 -3.03 -8.24 9.69
CA GLN A 186 -2.26 -9.48 9.91
C GLN A 186 -0.89 -9.22 10.55
N VAL A 187 -0.22 -8.13 10.18
CA VAL A 187 1.06 -7.76 10.78
C VAL A 187 0.89 -7.34 12.24
N ILE A 188 -0.13 -6.53 12.54
CA ILE A 188 -0.49 -6.09 13.90
C ILE A 188 -0.78 -7.31 14.78
N LYS A 189 -1.63 -8.23 14.31
CA LYS A 189 -1.90 -9.50 15.01
C LYS A 189 -0.65 -10.35 15.27
N ALA A 190 0.28 -10.40 14.31
CA ALA A 190 1.54 -11.13 14.47
C ALA A 190 2.52 -10.44 15.45
N HIS A 191 2.36 -9.14 15.71
CA HIS A 191 3.08 -8.42 16.76
C HIS A 191 2.44 -8.55 18.14
N GLU A 192 1.30 -9.24 18.26
CA GLU A 192 0.54 -9.38 19.50
C GLU A 192 0.00 -8.03 20.04
N GLY A 193 -0.21 -7.05 19.14
CA GLY A 193 -0.80 -5.74 19.44
C GLY A 193 -1.37 -5.10 18.20
#